data_AF-A0A2U8HFE8-F1
#
_entry.id   AF-A0A2U8HFE8-F1
#
_cell.length_a   1.000
_cell.length_b   1.000
_cell.length_c   1.000
_cell.angle_alpha   90.00
_cell.angle_beta   90.00
_cell.angle_gamma   90.00
#
_symmetry.space_group_name_H-M   'P 1'
#
loop_
_entity.id
_entity.type
_entity.pdbx_description
1 polymer ?
#
loop_
_entity_poly.entity_id
_entity_poly.type
_entity_poly.pdbx_seq_one_letter_code
_entity_poly.pdbx_strand_id
1 'polypeptide(L)' 'MRASSLNRLPGAGIGLVWLLHANGIGSLEQLTTADAVRLTQGLGLVGQLVDVQDWIDFAKSELGGLDSQTPLAPL' A
#
# COMPACT_ATOMS: atom_id res chain seq x y z
N MET A 1 16.60 5.11 -7.06
CA MET A 1 15.40 5.14 -6.18
C MET A 1 15.29 3.77 -5.53
N ARG A 2 15.19 3.68 -4.19
CA ARG A 2 14.89 2.39 -3.54
C ARG A 2 13.52 1.92 -4.06
N ALA A 3 13.39 0.63 -4.38
CA ALA A 3 12.09 0.07 -4.74
C ALA A 3 11.15 0.26 -3.54
N SER A 4 10.16 1.13 -3.69
CA SER A 4 9.13 1.32 -2.66
C SER A 4 8.27 0.08 -2.62
N SER A 5 7.95 -0.44 -1.42
CA SER A 5 7.06 -1.60 -1.25
C SER A 5 5.65 -1.36 -1.83
N LEU A 6 5.30 -0.10 -2.09
CA LEU A 6 4.09 0.30 -2.82
C LEU A 6 4.05 -0.22 -4.26
N ASN A 7 5.20 -0.59 -4.87
CA ASN A 7 5.24 -1.19 -6.20
C ASN A 7 4.58 -2.58 -6.28
N ARG A 8 4.24 -3.18 -5.13
CA ARG A 8 3.50 -4.44 -5.04
C ARG A 8 1.99 -4.25 -5.14
N LEU A 9 1.50 -3.01 -5.01
CA LEU A 9 0.06 -2.74 -5.10
C LEU A 9 -0.46 -3.14 -6.48
N PRO A 10 -1.61 -3.82 -6.55
CA PRO A 10 -2.19 -4.26 -7.81
C PRO A 10 -2.50 -3.03 -8.69
N GLY A 11 -1.94 -3.03 -9.90
CA GLY A 11 -2.09 -1.93 -10.86
C GLY A 11 -1.22 -0.69 -10.58
N ALA A 12 -0.45 -0.63 -9.49
CA ALA A 12 0.37 0.53 -9.16
C ALA A 12 1.69 0.56 -9.94
N GLY A 13 1.66 1.25 -11.09
CA GLY A 13 2.88 1.66 -11.80
C GLY A 13 3.64 2.79 -11.08
N ILE A 14 4.81 3.15 -11.62
CA ILE A 14 5.69 4.18 -11.03
C ILE A 14 5.00 5.55 -10.81
N GLY A 15 4.07 5.94 -11.69
CA GLY A 15 3.30 7.18 -11.54
C GLY A 15 2.33 7.15 -10.35
N LEU A 16 1.69 6.00 -10.10
CA LEU A 16 0.80 5.82 -8.95
C LEU A 16 1.58 5.79 -7.64
N VAL A 17 2.73 5.10 -7.62
CA VAL A 17 3.62 5.11 -6.47
C VAL A 17 4.09 6.53 -6.16
N TRP A 18 4.46 7.32 -7.17
CA TRP A 18 4.82 8.73 -6.98
C TRP A 18 3.65 9.54 -6.40
N LEU A 19 2.44 9.34 -6.90
CA LEU A 19 1.25 10.08 -6.46
C LEU A 19 0.86 9.74 -5.01
N LEU A 20 1.02 8.48 -4.61
CA LEU A 20 0.87 8.04 -3.21
C LEU A 20 1.89 8.74 -2.31
N HIS A 21 3.16 8.79 -2.73
CA HIS A 21 4.21 9.53 -2.01
C HIS A 21 3.87 11.02 -1.88
N ALA A 22 3.34 11.65 -2.94
CA ALA A 22 2.90 13.05 -2.90
C ALA A 22 1.73 13.30 -1.92
N ASN A 23 0.95 12.26 -1.63
CA ASN A 23 -0.13 12.28 -0.64
C ASN A 23 0.30 11.76 0.75
N GLY A 24 1.62 11.65 1.00
CA GLY A 24 2.16 11.26 2.30
C GLY A 24 2.18 9.76 2.57
N ILE A 25 1.85 8.93 1.58
CA ILE A 25 1.92 7.47 1.66
C ILE A 25 3.21 6.99 0.99
N GLY A 26 4.21 6.65 1.80
CA GLY A 26 5.51 6.17 1.35
C GLY A 26 5.78 4.69 1.59
N SER A 27 4.88 3.97 2.26
CA SER A 27 4.99 2.54 2.54
C SER A 27 3.63 1.86 2.64
N LEU A 28 3.61 0.52 2.54
CA LEU A 28 2.40 -0.28 2.79
C LEU A 28 1.86 -0.07 4.22
N GLU A 29 2.74 0.10 5.22
CA GLU A 29 2.34 0.36 6.62
C GLU A 29 1.61 1.70 6.77
N GLN A 30 2.06 2.73 6.06
CA GLN A 30 1.34 4.01 6.06
C GLN A 30 0.00 3.88 5.34
N LEU A 31 -0.08 3.05 4.30
CA LEU A 31 -1.32 2.80 3.59
C LEU A 31 -2.36 2.07 4.46
N THR A 32 -1.96 1.11 5.31
CA THR A 32 -2.93 0.38 6.17
C THR A 32 -3.66 1.26 7.17
N THR A 33 -3.06 2.39 7.53
CA THR A 33 -3.60 3.39 8.47
C THR A 33 -4.23 4.60 7.78
N ALA A 34 -4.24 4.62 6.44
CA ALA A 34 -4.79 5.71 5.66
C ALA A 34 -6.32 5.74 5.73
N ASP A 35 -6.89 6.94 5.67
CA ASP A 35 -8.32 7.15 5.46
C ASP A 35 -8.60 7.02 3.95
N ALA A 36 -9.35 5.97 3.57
CA ALA A 36 -9.63 5.65 2.18
C ALA A 36 -10.33 6.80 1.44
N VAL A 37 -11.27 7.49 2.11
CA VAL A 37 -12.05 8.58 1.51
C VAL A 37 -11.16 9.79 1.27
N ARG A 38 -10.36 10.19 2.27
CA ARG A 38 -9.42 11.31 2.14
C ARG A 38 -8.33 11.04 1.13
N LEU A 39 -7.80 9.82 1.09
CA LEU A 39 -6.79 9.44 0.12
C LEU A 39 -7.38 9.42 -1.30
N THR A 40 -8.57 8.85 -1.50
CA THR A 40 -9.30 8.91 -2.77
C THR A 40 -9.47 10.35 -3.27
N GLN A 41 -9.82 11.28 -2.38
CA GLN A 41 -9.93 12.70 -2.69
C GLN A 41 -8.57 13.33 -3.05
N GLY A 42 -7.52 13.02 -2.30
CA GLY A 42 -6.15 13.51 -2.55
C GLY A 42 -5.52 13.00 -3.86
N LEU A 43 -5.92 11.82 -4.32
CA LEU A 43 -5.54 11.27 -5.62
C LEU A 43 -6.31 11.89 -6.80
N GLY A 44 -7.38 12.66 -6.55
CA GLY A 44 -8.17 13.33 -7.57
C GLY A 44 -8.83 12.35 -8.55
N LEU A 45 -8.77 12.65 -9.85
CA LEU A 45 -9.35 11.78 -10.90
C LEU A 45 -8.79 10.37 -10.87
N VAL A 46 -7.53 10.19 -10.49
CA VAL A 46 -6.90 8.88 -10.38
C VAL A 46 -7.54 8.08 -9.25
N GLY A 47 -7.88 8.73 -8.13
CA GLY A 47 -8.60 8.09 -7.03
C GLY A 47 -9.99 7.58 -7.42
N GLN A 48 -10.60 8.13 -8.47
CA GLN A 48 -11.88 7.63 -9.00
C GLN A 48 -11.71 6.40 -9.92
N LEU A 49 -10.48 6.12 -10.37
CA LEU A 49 -10.15 5.02 -11.28
C LEU A 49 -9.59 3.79 -10.55
N VAL A 50 -9.13 3.97 -9.32
CA VAL A 50 -8.53 2.92 -8.50
C VAL A 50 -9.39 2.69 -7.26
N ASP A 51 -9.47 1.45 -6.81
CA ASP A 51 -10.09 1.15 -5.53
C ASP A 51 -9.05 1.28 -4.42
N VAL A 52 -9.09 2.43 -3.72
CA VAL A 52 -8.20 2.72 -2.60
C VAL A 52 -8.46 1.78 -1.42
N GLN A 53 -9.70 1.33 -1.24
CA GLN A 53 -10.04 0.42 -0.16
C GLN A 53 -9.40 -0.95 -0.39
N ASP A 54 -9.44 -1.46 -1.63
CA ASP A 54 -8.75 -2.71 -2.01
C ASP A 54 -7.23 -2.61 -1.78
N TRP A 55 -6.62 -1.46 -2.05
CA TRP A 55 -5.20 -1.25 -1.78
C TRP A 55 -4.86 -1.26 -0.29
N ILE A 56 -5.72 -0.69 0.56
CA ILE A 56 -5.57 -0.72 2.01
C ILE A 56 -5.70 -2.16 2.52
N ASP A 57 -6.67 -2.91 2.03
CA ASP A 57 -6.91 -4.29 2.46
C ASP A 57 -5.81 -5.23 1.94
N PHE A 58 -5.29 -5.00 0.74
CA PHE A 58 -4.09 -5.66 0.24
C PHE A 58 -2.88 -5.39 1.16
N ALA A 59 -2.64 -4.14 1.54
CA ALA A 59 -1.52 -3.78 2.41
C ALA A 59 -1.65 -4.43 3.80
N LYS A 60 -2.86 -4.52 4.35
CA LYS A 60 -3.13 -5.22 5.60
C LYS A 60 -2.84 -6.72 5.48
N SER A 61 -3.25 -7.34 4.36
CA SER A 61 -3.00 -8.76 4.10
C SER A 61 -1.49 -9.05 3.96
N GLU A 62 -0.76 -8.22 3.21
CA GLU A 62 0.69 -8.38 3.03
C GLU A 62 1.44 -8.26 4.36
N LEU A 63 1.05 -7.31 5.23
CA LEU A 63 1.69 -7.09 6.52
C LEU A 63 1.27 -8.13 7.57
N GLY A 64 0.01 -8.56 7.59
CA GLY A 64 -0.46 -9.66 8.44
C GLY A 64 0.10 -11.04 8.05
N GLY A 65 0.58 -11.17 6.81
CA GLY A 65 1.31 -12.34 6.35
C GLY A 65 2.74 -12.45 6.92
N LEU A 66 3.31 -11.36 7.45
CA LEU A 66 4.64 -11.36 8.06
C LEU A 66 4.68 -11.98 9.47
N ASP A 67 3.53 -12.20 10.11
CA ASP A 67 3.44 -12.73 11.48
C ASP A 67 3.56 -14.27 11.55
N SER A 68 3.59 -14.96 10.40
CA SER A 68 3.52 -16.43 10.31
C SER A 68 4.84 -17.14 10.01
N GLN A 69 6.00 -16.47 10.11
CA GLN A 69 7.29 -17.18 10.10
C GLN A 69 7.51 -17.89 11.44
N THR A 70 7.09 -19.15 11.50
CA THR A 70 7.41 -20.10 12.57
C THR A 70 8.92 -20.17 12.78
N PRO A 71 9.47 -20.01 14.01
CA PRO A 71 10.88 -20.27 14.25
C PRO A 71 11.12 -21.79 14.11
N LEU A 72 11.98 -22.16 13.15
CA LEU A 72 12.53 -23.51 13.06
C LEU A 72 13.34 -23.76 14.34
N ALA A 73 12.87 -24.65 15.21
CA ALA A 73 13.65 -25.14 16.35
C ALA A 73 14.88 -25.91 15.83
N PRO A 74 16.05 -25.80 16.48
CA PRO A 74 17.22 -26.57 16.09
C PRO A 74 17.00 -28.06 16.42
N LEU A 75 17.49 -28.91 15.52
CA LEU A 75 17.59 -30.37 15.68
C LEU A 75 18.53 -30.75 16.83
#